data_AF-A0A8S1QXP8-F1
#
_entry.id   AF-A0A8S1QXP8-F1
#
_cell.length_a   1.000
_cell.length_b   1.000
_cell.length_c   1.000
_cell.angle_alpha   90.00
_cell.angle_beta   90.00
_cell.angle_gamma   90.00
#
_symmetry.space_group_name_H-M   'P 1'
#
loop_
_entity.id
_entity.type
_entity.pdbx_description
1 polymer ?
#
loop_
_entity_poly.entity_id
_entity_poly.type
_entity_poly.pdbx_seq_one_letter_code
_entity_poly.pdbx_strand_id
1 'polypeptide(L)'
;MGSIQSKKQNQIIVFGGVGLATIVGILYLIKSKHPEGTEQPKINQIKQNVPQINSINQSPQVIKTEGYDQQFQQVVRSIQVERQGQLISITTITQILEKSLDLAKEEFSQITLDNRKKRREIRKSNKAQYRQMVLDYNEQVENLLEKKQMEICEFLNISEDVFQESVMSLMERGFYQQFFMIQASIRQKIKDSLPPTKNINEDQLKKIIQFQVEQLKKQPQELKDIIANLSENQETQQLIPLAINTILGDYVYEKFEIEEEDMIKMLQNQAYFSDPSMQKAMMELEQAMYQLMASIGGEHM
;
A
#
# COMPACT_ATOMS: atom_id res chain seq x y z
N MET A 1 18.39 -4.29 -48.07
CA MET A 1 17.63 -3.35 -47.21
C MET A 1 16.31 -4.01 -46.87
N GLY A 2 16.11 -4.42 -45.62
CA GLY A 2 14.88 -5.04 -45.14
C GLY A 2 14.91 -5.04 -43.62
N SER A 3 14.36 -4.00 -43.00
CA SER A 3 14.34 -3.86 -41.55
C SER A 3 13.21 -4.69 -40.96
N ILE A 4 13.56 -5.69 -40.15
CA ILE A 4 12.61 -6.39 -39.27
C ILE A 4 12.43 -5.51 -38.04
N GLN A 5 11.37 -4.70 -38.03
CA GLN A 5 10.91 -4.02 -36.82
C GLN A 5 10.27 -5.06 -35.89
N SER A 6 11.01 -5.43 -34.84
CA SER A 6 10.53 -6.19 -33.70
C SER A 6 9.42 -5.43 -32.97
N LYS A 7 8.17 -5.87 -33.10
CA LYS A 7 7.06 -5.47 -32.23
C LYS A 7 7.32 -6.03 -30.82
N LYS A 8 7.97 -5.26 -29.95
CA LYS A 8 7.88 -5.48 -28.51
C LYS A 8 6.52 -4.94 -28.06
N GLN A 9 5.57 -5.84 -27.87
CA GLN A 9 4.35 -5.56 -27.10
C GLN A 9 4.80 -5.26 -25.66
N ASN A 10 4.63 -4.01 -25.22
CA ASN A 10 4.64 -3.67 -23.80
C ASN A 10 3.46 -4.40 -23.14
N GLN A 11 3.74 -5.53 -22.48
CA GLN A 11 2.79 -6.13 -21.55
C GLN A 11 2.74 -5.21 -20.32
N ILE A 12 1.77 -4.30 -20.31
CA ILE A 12 1.35 -3.63 -19.10
C ILE A 12 0.80 -4.72 -18.19
N ILE A 13 1.53 -5.03 -17.12
CA ILE A 13 1.05 -5.95 -16.08
C ILE A 13 -0.11 -5.24 -15.38
N VAL A 14 -1.32 -5.70 -15.67
CA VAL A 14 -2.56 -5.21 -15.06
C VAL A 14 -2.66 -5.82 -13.65
N PHE A 15 -2.29 -5.06 -12.63
CA PHE A 15 -2.41 -5.46 -11.22
C PHE A 15 -3.85 -5.23 -10.73
N GLY A 16 -4.71 -6.26 -10.75
CA GLY A 16 -6.15 -6.12 -10.53
C GLY A 16 -6.63 -5.57 -9.17
N GLY A 17 -7.67 -4.72 -9.23
CA GLY A 17 -8.94 -4.92 -8.50
C GLY A 17 -9.21 -4.15 -7.20
N VAL A 18 -8.22 -3.86 -6.38
CA VAL A 18 -8.35 -2.97 -5.20
C VAL A 18 -7.10 -2.09 -5.09
N GLY A 19 -5.94 -2.64 -5.46
CA GLY A 19 -4.70 -1.89 -5.64
C GLY A 19 -4.74 -0.86 -6.78
N LEU A 20 -5.42 -1.12 -7.91
CA LEU A 20 -5.46 -0.18 -9.04
C LEU A 20 -6.16 1.16 -8.73
N ALA A 21 -7.32 1.13 -8.06
CA ALA A 21 -8.02 2.36 -7.67
C ALA A 21 -7.17 3.22 -6.70
N THR A 22 -6.37 2.55 -5.87
CA THR A 22 -5.38 3.12 -4.95
C THR A 22 -4.23 3.79 -5.72
N ILE A 23 -3.66 3.08 -6.71
CA ILE A 23 -2.53 3.53 -7.54
C ILE A 23 -2.94 4.71 -8.43
N VAL A 24 -4.09 4.64 -9.10
CA VAL A 24 -4.56 5.73 -9.99
C VAL A 24 -4.94 6.98 -9.20
N GLY A 25 -5.58 6.81 -8.04
CA GLY A 25 -5.87 7.92 -7.12
C GLY A 25 -4.64 8.68 -6.67
N ILE A 26 -3.59 7.96 -6.28
CA ILE A 26 -2.34 8.55 -5.83
C ILE A 26 -1.61 9.23 -7.00
N LEU A 27 -1.48 8.56 -8.16
CA LEU A 27 -0.87 9.15 -9.36
C LEU A 27 -1.55 10.48 -9.78
N TYR A 28 -2.87 10.59 -9.56
CA TYR A 28 -3.58 11.84 -9.80
C TYR A 28 -3.28 12.92 -8.75
N LEU A 29 -3.21 12.59 -7.45
CA LEU A 29 -2.78 13.55 -6.40
C LEU A 29 -1.39 14.13 -6.67
N ILE A 30 -0.49 13.31 -7.21
CA ILE A 30 0.85 13.74 -7.62
C ILE A 30 0.78 14.64 -8.86
N LYS A 31 -0.04 14.28 -9.84
CA LYS A 31 -0.19 15.05 -11.10
C LYS A 31 -0.93 16.37 -10.89
N SER A 32 -1.91 16.46 -9.99
CA SER A 32 -2.64 17.70 -9.70
C SER A 32 -1.82 18.70 -8.90
N LYS A 33 -0.82 18.24 -8.12
CA LYS A 33 0.12 19.10 -7.38
C LYS A 33 1.32 19.59 -8.21
N HIS A 34 1.55 19.03 -9.40
CA HIS A 34 2.60 19.45 -10.32
C HIS A 34 2.00 19.84 -11.69
N PRO A 35 1.43 21.05 -11.85
CA PRO A 35 1.16 21.58 -13.17
C PRO A 35 2.51 21.71 -13.91
N GLU A 36 2.59 21.12 -15.11
CA GLU A 36 3.73 21.24 -16.01
C GLU A 36 4.08 22.73 -16.20
N GLY A 37 5.16 23.19 -15.55
CA GLY A 37 5.70 24.53 -15.78
C GLY A 37 5.85 25.46 -14.57
N THR A 38 6.27 24.97 -13.40
CA THR A 38 6.70 25.87 -12.31
C THR A 38 8.16 25.62 -11.92
N GLU A 39 8.92 26.72 -11.90
CA GLU A 39 10.31 26.80 -11.44
C GLU A 39 10.47 26.12 -10.07
N GLN A 40 11.55 25.35 -9.91
CA GLN A 40 11.91 24.72 -8.63
C GLN A 40 12.05 25.81 -7.54
N PRO A 41 11.28 25.74 -6.44
CA PRO A 41 11.51 26.65 -5.33
C PRO A 41 12.83 26.26 -4.66
N LYS A 42 13.70 27.24 -4.42
CA LYS A 42 14.86 27.08 -3.54
C LYS A 42 14.34 26.78 -2.13
N ILE A 43 14.46 25.53 -1.70
CA ILE A 43 14.13 25.10 -0.34
C ILE A 43 15.22 25.65 0.59
N ASN A 44 14.88 26.72 1.32
CA ASN A 44 15.63 27.12 2.50
C ASN A 44 15.33 26.11 3.62
N GLN A 45 16.39 25.50 4.16
CA GLN A 45 16.32 24.57 5.28
C GLN A 45 15.74 25.26 6.52
N ILE A 46 14.48 25.00 6.83
CA ILE A 46 13.88 25.34 8.12
C ILE A 46 13.96 24.08 8.99
N LYS A 47 14.85 24.09 9.99
CA LYS A 47 14.80 23.14 11.10
C LYS A 47 13.57 23.45 11.95
N GLN A 48 12.49 22.70 11.79
CA GLN A 48 11.36 22.73 12.71
C GLN A 48 11.51 21.63 13.76
N ASN A 49 11.50 22.04 15.03
CA ASN A 49 11.32 21.16 16.18
C ASN A 49 9.89 20.61 16.15
N VAL A 50 9.73 19.33 15.84
CA VAL A 50 8.47 18.60 15.97
C VAL A 50 8.24 18.25 17.45
N PRO A 51 7.05 18.51 18.02
CA PRO A 51 6.70 18.01 19.35
C PRO A 51 6.58 16.48 19.31
N GLN A 52 7.29 15.79 20.21
CA GLN A 52 7.15 14.35 20.41
C GLN A 52 5.74 14.02 20.91
N ILE A 53 4.93 13.39 20.06
CA ILE A 53 3.69 12.74 20.46
C ILE A 53 4.08 11.42 21.14
N ASN A 54 3.76 11.29 22.42
CA ASN A 54 3.95 10.06 23.20
C ASN A 54 2.97 8.99 22.72
N SER A 55 3.29 8.30 21.64
CA SER A 55 2.63 7.06 21.23
C SER A 55 2.99 5.97 22.24
N ILE A 56 1.96 5.34 22.83
CA ILE A 56 2.09 4.23 23.77
C ILE A 56 2.64 3.02 23.00
N ASN A 57 3.97 2.96 22.88
CA ASN A 57 4.72 1.88 22.27
C ASN A 57 4.86 0.73 23.28
N GLN A 58 3.87 -0.16 23.30
CA GLN A 58 4.10 -1.54 23.71
C GLN A 58 4.14 -2.38 22.45
N SER A 59 5.28 -2.33 21.77
CA SER A 59 5.58 -3.29 20.71
C SER A 59 5.50 -4.69 21.33
N PRO A 60 4.68 -5.62 20.79
CA PRO A 60 4.65 -6.98 21.29
C PRO A 60 6.07 -7.56 21.31
N GLN A 61 6.50 -8.13 22.44
CA GLN A 61 7.80 -8.77 22.54
C GLN A 61 7.86 -9.90 21.52
N VAL A 62 8.68 -9.71 20.49
CA VAL A 62 8.92 -10.70 19.44
C VAL A 62 9.64 -11.88 20.10
N ILE A 63 8.93 -13.00 20.24
CA ILE A 63 9.54 -14.27 20.61
C ILE A 63 10.40 -14.69 19.42
N LYS A 64 11.71 -14.45 19.49
CA LYS A 64 12.65 -14.95 18.48
C LYS A 64 12.64 -16.47 18.53
N THR A 65 11.97 -17.10 17.58
CA THR A 65 12.00 -18.54 17.40
C THR A 65 13.38 -18.96 16.87
N GLU A 66 13.86 -20.14 17.26
CA GLU A 66 15.21 -20.65 16.91
C GLU A 66 15.48 -20.75 15.38
N GLY A 67 14.46 -20.55 14.53
CA GLY A 67 14.58 -20.50 13.07
C GLY A 67 14.70 -19.11 12.44
N TYR A 68 14.34 -18.04 13.17
CA TYR A 68 14.28 -16.68 12.60
C TYR A 68 15.66 -16.21 12.13
N ASP A 69 16.70 -16.40 12.95
CA ASP A 69 18.05 -15.94 12.64
C ASP A 69 18.62 -16.65 11.39
N GLN A 70 18.26 -17.92 11.17
CA GLN A 70 18.68 -18.67 9.97
C GLN A 70 17.98 -18.15 8.71
N GLN A 71 16.65 -17.97 8.78
CA GLN A 71 15.87 -17.40 7.68
C GLN A 71 16.36 -15.98 7.35
N PHE A 72 16.58 -15.16 8.37
CA PHE A 72 17.13 -13.81 8.24
C PHE A 72 18.46 -13.83 7.50
N GLN A 73 19.43 -14.63 7.95
CA GLN A 73 20.72 -14.73 7.27
C GLN A 73 20.61 -15.22 5.82
N GLN A 74 19.72 -16.18 5.54
CA GLN A 74 19.50 -16.67 4.17
C GLN A 74 18.94 -15.57 3.26
N VAL A 75 17.92 -14.86 3.75
CA VAL A 75 17.28 -13.75 3.04
C VAL A 75 18.29 -12.64 2.76
N VAL A 76 19.04 -12.18 3.76
CA VAL A 76 19.95 -11.05 3.61
C VAL A 76 21.17 -11.40 2.75
N ARG A 77 21.72 -12.62 2.86
CA ARG A 77 22.84 -13.06 2.01
C ARG A 77 22.49 -13.17 0.52
N SER A 78 21.21 -13.17 0.17
CA SER A 78 20.77 -13.15 -1.23
C SER A 78 20.81 -11.76 -1.87
N ILE A 79 21.00 -10.70 -1.07
CA ILE A 79 21.06 -9.32 -1.53
C ILE A 79 22.47 -9.01 -2.04
N GLN A 80 22.55 -8.50 -3.26
CA GLN A 80 23.80 -8.05 -3.87
C GLN A 80 23.86 -6.53 -3.78
N VAL A 81 24.69 -6.02 -2.86
CA VAL A 81 24.83 -4.58 -2.64
C VAL A 81 25.65 -3.95 -3.75
N GLU A 82 25.00 -3.14 -4.57
CA GLU A 82 25.59 -2.32 -5.61
C GLU A 82 25.62 -0.85 -5.16
N ARG A 83 26.77 -0.19 -5.25
CA ARG A 83 26.94 1.22 -4.87
C ARG A 83 27.16 2.12 -6.09
N GLN A 84 26.63 3.33 -6.02
CA GLN A 84 26.87 4.43 -6.96
C GLN A 84 27.48 5.61 -6.18
N GLY A 85 28.81 5.59 -6.00
CA GLY A 85 29.48 6.50 -5.08
C GLY A 85 29.21 6.12 -3.63
N GLN A 86 28.68 7.05 -2.83
CA GLN A 86 28.29 6.80 -1.44
C GLN A 86 26.91 6.16 -1.30
N LEU A 87 26.07 6.30 -2.33
CA LEU A 87 24.68 5.84 -2.35
C LEU A 87 24.55 4.39 -2.86
N ILE A 88 23.43 3.75 -2.58
CA ILE A 88 23.09 2.40 -3.08
C ILE A 88 22.23 2.47 -4.34
N SER A 89 22.35 1.46 -5.21
CA SER A 89 21.61 1.40 -6.47
C SER A 89 20.11 1.13 -6.24
N ILE A 90 19.28 1.47 -7.24
CA ILE A 90 17.86 1.08 -7.26
C ILE A 90 17.66 -0.44 -7.17
N THR A 91 18.58 -1.22 -7.75
CA THR A 91 18.57 -2.69 -7.66
C THR A 91 18.68 -3.12 -6.21
N THR A 92 19.64 -2.53 -5.47
CA THR A 92 19.86 -2.83 -4.05
C THR A 92 18.65 -2.44 -3.21
N ILE A 93 18.09 -1.24 -3.43
CA ILE A 93 16.87 -0.78 -2.73
C ILE A 93 15.71 -1.73 -3.00
N THR A 94 15.49 -2.11 -4.26
CA THR A 94 14.41 -3.04 -4.63
C THR A 94 14.57 -4.39 -3.94
N GLN A 95 15.81 -4.92 -3.90
CA GLN A 95 16.10 -6.16 -3.19
C GLN A 95 15.83 -6.04 -1.68
N ILE A 96 16.22 -4.94 -1.03
CA ILE A 96 15.93 -4.71 0.39
C ILE A 96 14.41 -4.71 0.64
N LEU A 97 13.64 -3.95 -0.16
CA LEU A 97 12.19 -3.87 -0.06
C LEU A 97 11.49 -5.20 -0.31
N GLU A 98 11.93 -5.96 -1.31
CA GLU A 98 11.35 -7.28 -1.61
C GLU A 98 11.70 -8.31 -0.54
N LYS A 99 12.91 -8.27 0.00
CA LYS A 99 13.37 -9.23 1.01
C LYS A 99 12.82 -8.93 2.40
N SER A 100 12.50 -7.67 2.71
CA SER A 100 11.80 -7.34 3.96
C SER A 100 10.43 -8.01 4.04
N LEU A 101 9.78 -8.27 2.90
CA LEU A 101 8.50 -9.00 2.87
C LEU A 101 8.63 -10.40 3.45
N ASP A 102 9.65 -11.15 3.02
CA ASP A 102 9.87 -12.53 3.47
C ASP A 102 10.03 -12.64 4.98
N LEU A 103 10.57 -11.59 5.61
CA LEU A 103 10.75 -11.48 7.05
C LEU A 103 9.51 -10.96 7.79
N ALA A 104 8.60 -10.27 7.09
CA ALA A 104 7.42 -9.65 7.67
C ALA A 104 6.17 -10.54 7.66
N LYS A 105 6.13 -11.61 6.84
CA LYS A 105 4.90 -12.40 6.58
C LYS A 105 4.16 -12.85 7.85
N GLU A 106 4.87 -13.44 8.81
CA GLU A 106 4.25 -14.00 10.02
C GLU A 106 3.70 -12.89 10.93
N GLU A 107 4.51 -11.88 11.24
CA GLU A 107 4.10 -10.73 12.04
C GLU A 107 2.94 -9.96 11.38
N PHE A 108 2.99 -9.77 10.04
CA PHE A 108 1.93 -9.15 9.27
C PHE A 108 0.62 -9.94 9.37
N SER A 109 0.68 -11.26 9.26
CA SER A 109 -0.49 -12.13 9.38
C SER A 109 -1.14 -11.97 10.76
N GLN A 110 -0.33 -11.99 11.83
CA GLN A 110 -0.83 -11.83 13.19
C GLN A 110 -1.48 -10.45 13.41
N ILE A 111 -0.80 -9.37 13.01
CA ILE A 111 -1.32 -7.99 13.10
C ILE A 111 -2.66 -7.88 12.36
N THR A 112 -2.73 -8.43 11.15
CA THR A 112 -3.93 -8.35 10.31
C THR A 112 -5.11 -9.09 10.93
N LEU A 113 -4.91 -10.34 11.37
CA LEU A 113 -5.98 -11.16 11.95
C LEU A 113 -6.49 -10.58 13.28
N ASP A 114 -5.58 -10.16 14.15
CA ASP A 114 -5.93 -9.56 15.43
C ASP A 114 -6.67 -8.23 15.25
N ASN A 115 -6.19 -7.38 14.34
CA ASN A 115 -6.83 -6.11 14.07
C ASN A 115 -8.21 -6.32 13.44
N ARG A 116 -8.36 -7.21 12.46
CA ARG A 116 -9.67 -7.56 11.85
C ARG A 116 -10.68 -7.94 12.92
N LYS A 117 -10.31 -8.86 13.83
CA LYS A 117 -11.19 -9.31 14.90
C LYS A 117 -11.64 -8.14 15.79
N LYS A 118 -10.68 -7.44 16.40
CA LYS A 118 -10.97 -6.35 17.36
C LYS A 118 -11.77 -5.22 16.71
N ARG A 119 -11.39 -4.83 15.50
CA ARG A 119 -12.01 -3.74 14.75
C ARG A 119 -13.47 -4.05 14.39
N ARG A 120 -13.76 -5.27 13.96
CA ARG A 120 -15.13 -5.69 13.60
C ARG A 120 -16.07 -5.76 14.81
N GLU A 121 -15.56 -6.12 15.99
CA GLU A 121 -16.33 -6.13 17.25
C GLU A 121 -16.82 -4.72 17.64
N ILE A 122 -16.00 -3.68 17.42
CA ILE A 122 -16.31 -2.31 17.84
C ILE A 122 -16.98 -1.46 16.75
N ARG A 123 -17.00 -1.92 15.50
CA ARG A 123 -17.44 -1.13 14.34
C ARG A 123 -18.86 -0.55 14.50
N LYS A 124 -19.79 -1.33 15.05
CA LYS A 124 -21.20 -0.91 15.23
C LYS A 124 -21.42 -0.10 16.51
N SER A 125 -20.55 -0.23 17.49
CA SER A 125 -20.74 0.29 18.86
C SER A 125 -19.92 1.55 19.15
N ASN A 126 -18.72 1.68 18.58
CA ASN A 126 -17.84 2.83 18.79
C ASN A 126 -17.14 3.25 17.48
N LYS A 127 -17.78 4.14 16.73
CA LYS A 127 -17.27 4.63 15.44
C LYS A 127 -15.92 5.34 15.55
N ALA A 128 -15.71 6.15 16.59
CA ALA A 128 -14.45 6.89 16.76
C ALA A 128 -13.27 5.93 17.00
N GLN A 129 -13.45 4.94 17.88
CA GLN A 129 -12.43 3.94 18.12
C GLN A 129 -12.21 3.05 16.89
N TYR A 130 -13.26 2.68 16.16
CA TYR A 130 -13.14 1.95 14.89
C TYR A 130 -12.26 2.70 13.89
N ARG A 131 -12.47 4.02 13.74
CA ARG A 131 -11.65 4.88 12.89
C ARG A 131 -10.18 4.81 13.30
N GLN A 132 -9.89 5.00 14.58
CA GLN A 132 -8.51 4.94 15.08
C GLN A 132 -7.87 3.57 14.79
N MET A 133 -8.60 2.47 14.99
CA MET A 133 -8.07 1.12 14.70
C MET A 133 -7.78 0.87 13.22
N VAL A 134 -8.50 1.52 12.30
CA VAL A 134 -8.17 1.50 10.87
C VAL A 134 -6.85 2.21 10.61
N LEU A 135 -6.63 3.37 11.23
CA LEU A 135 -5.42 4.16 11.05
C LEU A 135 -4.21 3.44 11.65
N ASP A 136 -4.32 3.03 12.92
CA ASP A 136 -3.27 2.33 13.66
C ASP A 136 -2.85 1.05 12.94
N TYR A 137 -3.79 0.34 12.31
CA TYR A 137 -3.48 -0.84 11.52
C TYR A 137 -2.56 -0.53 10.35
N ASN A 138 -2.89 0.50 9.57
CA ASN A 138 -2.09 0.86 8.40
C ASN A 138 -0.70 1.35 8.82
N GLU A 139 -0.61 2.14 9.90
CA GLU A 139 0.67 2.57 10.47
C GLU A 139 1.50 1.38 10.98
N GLN A 140 0.88 0.43 11.70
CA GLN A 140 1.57 -0.78 12.19
C GLN A 140 2.15 -1.61 11.06
N VAL A 141 1.44 -1.74 9.94
CA VAL A 141 1.93 -2.48 8.76
C VAL A 141 3.12 -1.77 8.12
N GLU A 142 3.07 -0.45 7.96
CA GLU A 142 4.19 0.33 7.41
C GLU A 142 5.41 0.28 8.33
N ASN A 143 5.23 0.48 9.64
CA ASN A 143 6.29 0.41 10.64
C ASN A 143 6.93 -1.00 10.70
N LEU A 144 6.13 -2.06 10.53
CA LEU A 144 6.66 -3.42 10.43
C LEU A 144 7.61 -3.55 9.23
N LEU A 145 7.18 -3.10 8.05
CA LEU A 145 7.99 -3.19 6.83
C LEU A 145 9.27 -2.36 6.94
N GLU A 146 9.17 -1.12 7.44
CA GLU A 146 10.31 -0.24 7.67
C GLU A 146 11.30 -0.86 8.66
N LYS A 147 10.82 -1.40 9.78
CA LYS A 147 11.66 -2.11 10.76
C LYS A 147 12.42 -3.26 10.09
N LYS A 148 11.77 -4.09 9.27
CA LYS A 148 12.44 -5.19 8.57
C LYS A 148 13.45 -4.70 7.53
N GLN A 149 13.20 -3.57 6.88
CA GLN A 149 14.17 -2.95 5.96
C GLN A 149 15.40 -2.45 6.72
N MET A 150 15.21 -1.82 7.89
CA MET A 150 16.33 -1.32 8.70
C MET A 150 17.17 -2.45 9.30
N GLU A 151 16.55 -3.55 9.74
CA GLU A 151 17.27 -4.76 10.16
C GLU A 151 18.15 -5.32 9.02
N ILE A 152 17.63 -5.35 7.79
CA ILE A 152 18.41 -5.74 6.60
C ILE A 152 19.57 -4.77 6.34
N CYS A 153 19.31 -3.46 6.37
CA CYS A 153 20.32 -2.43 6.14
C CYS A 153 21.46 -2.53 7.16
N GLU A 154 21.13 -2.69 8.44
CA GLU A 154 22.11 -2.88 9.52
C GLU A 154 23.02 -4.07 9.24
N PHE A 155 22.45 -5.23 8.88
CA PHE A 155 23.23 -6.42 8.55
C PHE A 155 24.14 -6.22 7.32
N LEU A 156 23.68 -5.45 6.33
CA LEU A 156 24.44 -5.12 5.12
C LEU A 156 25.46 -3.99 5.32
N ASN A 157 25.60 -3.43 6.53
CA ASN A 157 26.41 -2.25 6.82
C ASN A 157 26.02 -1.03 5.94
N ILE A 158 24.72 -0.83 5.78
CA ILE A 158 24.12 0.35 5.15
C ILE A 158 23.47 1.16 6.27
N SER A 159 23.94 2.38 6.51
CA SER A 159 23.29 3.26 7.49
C SER A 159 21.92 3.71 6.99
N GLU A 160 21.03 4.03 7.93
CA GLU A 160 19.71 4.59 7.64
C GLU A 160 19.83 5.85 6.76
N ASP A 161 20.72 6.77 7.09
CA ASP A 161 20.99 7.99 6.31
C ASP A 161 21.33 7.67 4.85
N VAL A 162 22.21 6.70 4.60
CA VAL A 162 22.60 6.29 3.23
C VAL A 162 21.41 5.69 2.51
N PHE A 163 20.60 4.89 3.18
CA PHE A 163 19.41 4.29 2.58
C PHE A 163 18.39 5.38 2.19
N GLN A 164 18.04 6.27 3.11
CA GLN A 164 17.08 7.36 2.89
C GLN A 164 17.57 8.33 1.81
N GLU A 165 18.84 8.76 1.86
CA GLU A 165 19.42 9.65 0.85
C GLU A 165 19.45 8.98 -0.54
N SER A 166 19.68 7.67 -0.61
CA SER A 166 19.64 6.94 -1.89
C SER A 166 18.22 6.91 -2.47
N VAL A 167 17.20 6.72 -1.64
CA VAL A 167 15.79 6.77 -2.05
C VAL A 167 15.43 8.18 -2.53
N MET A 168 15.78 9.21 -1.76
CA MET A 168 15.52 10.61 -2.13
C MET A 168 16.20 10.99 -3.45
N SER A 169 17.48 10.63 -3.62
CA SER A 169 18.22 10.89 -4.85
C SER A 169 17.56 10.24 -6.08
N LEU A 170 17.01 9.02 -5.93
CA LEU A 170 16.26 8.39 -7.02
C LEU A 170 14.97 9.14 -7.35
N MET A 171 14.23 9.59 -6.34
CA MET A 171 13.02 10.38 -6.55
C MET A 171 13.34 11.69 -7.29
N GLU A 172 14.39 12.41 -6.88
CA GLU A 172 14.87 13.64 -7.52
C GLU A 172 15.32 13.42 -8.97
N ARG A 173 15.89 12.25 -9.28
CA ARG A 173 16.29 11.85 -10.64
C ARG A 173 15.12 11.41 -11.54
N GLY A 174 13.89 11.54 -11.07
CA GLY A 174 12.68 11.22 -11.84
C GLY A 174 12.23 9.75 -11.75
N PHE A 175 12.83 8.95 -10.86
CA PHE A 175 12.41 7.56 -10.64
C PHE A 175 11.22 7.43 -9.69
N TYR A 176 10.60 8.55 -9.30
CA TYR A 176 9.46 8.61 -8.39
C TYR A 176 8.34 7.62 -8.77
N GLN A 177 7.93 7.58 -10.04
CA GLN A 177 6.87 6.67 -10.49
C GLN A 177 7.26 5.19 -10.33
N GLN A 178 8.51 4.84 -10.63
CA GLN A 178 8.98 3.46 -10.51
C GLN A 178 9.04 3.05 -9.04
N PHE A 179 9.53 3.94 -8.18
CA PHE A 179 9.58 3.70 -6.74
C PHE A 179 8.18 3.52 -6.14
N PHE A 180 7.24 4.37 -6.56
CA PHE A 180 5.84 4.23 -6.17
C PHE A 180 5.24 2.88 -6.59
N MET A 181 5.51 2.44 -7.83
CA MET A 181 5.07 1.12 -8.30
C MET A 181 5.71 -0.04 -7.51
N ILE A 182 6.98 0.10 -7.12
CA ILE A 182 7.64 -0.87 -6.25
C ILE A 182 6.92 -0.94 -4.90
N GLN A 183 6.71 0.19 -4.21
CA GLN A 183 6.00 0.21 -2.92
C GLN A 183 4.59 -0.39 -3.02
N ALA A 184 3.84 -0.06 -4.08
CA ALA A 184 2.52 -0.65 -4.31
C ALA A 184 2.60 -2.18 -4.53
N SER A 185 3.60 -2.65 -5.27
CA SER A 185 3.83 -4.08 -5.48
C SER A 185 4.20 -4.79 -4.16
N ILE A 186 5.03 -4.17 -3.33
CA ILE A 186 5.40 -4.70 -2.00
C ILE A 186 4.15 -4.85 -1.13
N ARG A 187 3.31 -3.81 -1.05
CA ARG A 187 2.03 -3.86 -0.32
C ARG A 187 1.07 -4.92 -0.85
N GLN A 188 1.05 -5.15 -2.18
CA GLN A 188 0.25 -6.24 -2.73
C GLN A 188 0.82 -7.60 -2.34
N LYS A 189 2.14 -7.80 -2.50
CA LYS A 189 2.82 -9.07 -2.19
C LYS A 189 2.71 -9.45 -0.70
N ILE A 190 2.72 -8.48 0.22
CA ILE A 190 2.52 -8.80 1.65
C ILE A 190 1.09 -9.28 1.91
N LYS A 191 0.08 -8.68 1.26
CA LYS A 191 -1.31 -9.14 1.37
C LYS A 191 -1.50 -10.54 0.80
N ASP A 192 -0.82 -10.86 -0.30
CA ASP A 192 -0.82 -12.20 -0.90
C ASP A 192 -0.21 -13.28 0.03
N SER A 193 0.48 -12.89 1.11
CA SER A 193 1.01 -13.84 2.11
C SER A 193 -0.05 -14.42 3.04
N LEU A 194 -1.22 -13.77 3.14
CA LEU A 194 -2.35 -14.30 3.88
C LEU A 194 -3.06 -15.37 3.05
N PRO A 195 -3.31 -16.58 3.60
CA PRO A 195 -3.96 -17.64 2.85
C PRO A 195 -5.45 -17.34 2.65
N PRO A 196 -5.98 -17.57 1.44
CA PRO A 196 -7.42 -17.46 1.19
C PRO A 196 -8.17 -18.55 1.96
N THR A 197 -9.33 -18.18 2.49
CA THR A 197 -10.20 -19.06 3.29
C THR A 197 -11.36 -19.63 2.49
N LYS A 198 -11.76 -18.95 1.40
CA LYS A 198 -12.89 -19.32 0.54
C LYS A 198 -12.47 -19.32 -0.93
N ASN A 199 -13.09 -20.20 -1.70
CA ASN A 199 -13.07 -20.14 -3.16
C ASN A 199 -14.33 -19.41 -3.60
N ILE A 200 -14.18 -18.24 -4.21
CA ILE A 200 -15.29 -17.46 -4.75
C ILE A 200 -15.31 -17.63 -6.27
N ASN A 201 -16.47 -17.46 -6.90
CA ASN A 201 -16.58 -17.46 -8.36
C ASN A 201 -16.67 -16.05 -8.95
N GLU A 202 -16.65 -15.95 -10.27
CA GLU A 202 -16.67 -14.68 -10.99
C GLU A 202 -17.93 -13.84 -10.68
N ASP A 203 -19.10 -14.47 -10.59
CA ASP A 203 -20.36 -13.79 -10.26
C ASP A 203 -20.35 -13.22 -8.84
N GLN A 204 -19.78 -13.94 -7.89
CA GLN A 204 -19.58 -13.45 -6.52
C GLN A 204 -18.64 -12.25 -6.51
N LEU A 205 -17.51 -12.32 -7.22
CA LEU A 205 -16.57 -11.20 -7.33
C LEU A 205 -17.24 -9.95 -7.91
N LYS A 206 -18.03 -10.09 -8.99
CA LYS A 206 -18.81 -8.97 -9.57
C LYS A 206 -19.77 -8.36 -8.57
N LYS A 207 -20.51 -9.19 -7.81
CA LYS A 207 -21.45 -8.71 -6.77
C LYS A 207 -20.72 -7.97 -5.65
N ILE A 208 -19.52 -8.41 -5.28
CA ILE A 208 -18.71 -7.73 -4.27
C ILE A 208 -18.26 -6.36 -4.77
N ILE A 209 -17.73 -6.28 -5.99
CA ILE A 209 -17.27 -5.01 -6.59
C ILE A 209 -18.43 -4.02 -6.71
N GLN A 210 -19.59 -4.47 -7.22
CA GLN A 210 -20.81 -3.65 -7.30
C GLN A 210 -21.24 -3.16 -5.91
N PHE A 211 -21.18 -4.02 -4.90
CA PHE A 211 -21.48 -3.63 -3.53
C PHE A 211 -20.50 -2.57 -3.00
N GLN A 212 -19.20 -2.70 -3.26
CA GLN A 212 -18.21 -1.68 -2.87
C GLN A 212 -18.49 -0.34 -3.55
N VAL A 213 -18.82 -0.33 -4.85
CA VAL A 213 -19.27 0.86 -5.58
C VAL A 213 -20.47 1.51 -4.90
N GLU A 214 -21.47 0.71 -4.49
CA GLU A 214 -22.62 1.22 -3.76
C GLU A 214 -22.24 1.83 -2.42
N GLN A 215 -21.34 1.20 -1.65
CA GLN A 215 -20.92 1.72 -0.34
C GLN A 215 -20.20 3.07 -0.49
N LEU A 216 -19.30 3.19 -1.47
CA LEU A 216 -18.62 4.45 -1.79
C LEU A 216 -19.61 5.57 -2.15
N LYS A 217 -20.69 5.24 -2.88
CA LYS A 217 -21.72 6.21 -3.29
C LYS A 217 -22.72 6.55 -2.18
N LYS A 218 -23.11 5.58 -1.34
CA LYS A 218 -24.16 5.74 -0.31
C LYS A 218 -23.65 6.40 0.97
N GLN A 219 -22.38 6.19 1.32
CA GLN A 219 -21.82 6.65 2.59
C GLN A 219 -20.57 7.54 2.42
N PRO A 220 -20.58 8.55 1.53
CA PRO A 220 -19.41 9.39 1.33
C PRO A 220 -19.04 10.13 2.61
N GLN A 221 -20.02 10.59 3.41
CA GLN A 221 -19.75 11.34 4.63
C GLN A 221 -19.06 10.50 5.71
N GLU A 222 -19.50 9.26 5.92
CA GLU A 222 -18.87 8.40 6.93
C GLU A 222 -17.41 8.15 6.59
N LEU A 223 -17.10 7.88 5.32
CA LEU A 223 -15.74 7.71 4.82
C LEU A 223 -14.93 9.01 4.93
N LYS A 224 -15.51 10.14 4.51
CA LYS A 224 -14.93 11.50 4.65
C LYS A 224 -14.54 11.79 6.09
N ASP A 225 -15.38 11.48 7.06
CA ASP A 225 -15.05 11.74 8.45
C ASP A 225 -13.90 10.85 8.98
N ILE A 226 -13.68 9.66 8.41
CA ILE A 226 -12.54 8.80 8.81
C ILE A 226 -11.23 9.38 8.28
N ILE A 227 -11.28 9.97 7.08
CA ILE A 227 -10.10 10.44 6.34
C ILE A 227 -9.82 11.92 6.54
N ALA A 228 -10.75 12.72 7.09
CA ALA A 228 -10.56 14.13 7.39
C ALA A 228 -9.31 14.36 8.27
N ASN A 229 -9.09 13.48 9.26
CA ASN A 229 -7.90 13.54 10.12
C ASN A 229 -6.60 13.16 9.37
N LEU A 230 -6.70 12.38 8.29
CA LEU A 230 -5.55 12.01 7.46
C LEU A 230 -5.20 13.05 6.38
N SER A 231 -6.17 13.89 5.99
CA SER A 231 -5.94 14.92 4.96
C SER A 231 -5.12 16.10 5.46
N GLU A 232 -5.04 16.31 6.78
CA GLU A 232 -4.31 17.44 7.38
C GLU A 232 -2.78 17.29 7.29
N ASN A 233 -2.26 16.05 7.26
CA ASN A 233 -0.83 15.78 7.13
C ASN A 233 -0.51 15.15 5.76
N GLN A 234 0.42 15.76 5.01
CA GLN A 234 0.84 15.29 3.69
C GLN A 234 1.40 13.86 3.72
N GLU A 235 2.08 13.48 4.80
CA GLU A 235 2.64 12.14 4.97
C GLU A 235 1.56 11.08 5.16
N THR A 236 0.42 11.45 5.73
CA THR A 236 -0.72 10.54 5.96
C THR A 236 -1.71 10.50 4.81
N GLN A 237 -1.69 11.49 3.89
CA GLN A 237 -2.55 11.50 2.71
C GLN A 237 -2.39 10.24 1.84
N GLN A 238 -1.19 9.68 1.76
CA GLN A 238 -0.92 8.45 1.03
C GLN A 238 -1.58 7.20 1.65
N LEU A 239 -2.00 7.27 2.92
CA LEU A 239 -2.69 6.19 3.62
C LEU A 239 -4.20 6.19 3.38
N ILE A 240 -4.77 7.29 2.87
CA ILE A 240 -6.22 7.46 2.66
C ILE A 240 -6.80 6.28 1.84
N PRO A 241 -6.23 5.91 0.68
CA PRO A 241 -6.75 4.78 -0.08
C PRO A 241 -6.69 3.44 0.67
N LEU A 242 -5.65 3.23 1.49
CA LEU A 242 -5.50 2.00 2.29
C LEU A 242 -6.54 1.93 3.40
N ALA A 243 -6.82 3.05 4.06
CA ALA A 243 -7.87 3.17 5.06
C ALA A 243 -9.25 2.88 4.43
N ILE A 244 -9.56 3.46 3.26
CA ILE A 244 -10.82 3.20 2.55
C ILE A 244 -10.94 1.72 2.19
N ASN A 245 -9.89 1.10 1.65
CA ASN A 245 -9.91 -0.32 1.32
C ASN A 245 -10.11 -1.21 2.57
N THR A 246 -9.51 -0.83 3.70
CA THR A 246 -9.70 -1.54 4.98
C THR A 246 -11.16 -1.50 5.42
N ILE A 247 -11.82 -0.33 5.32
CA ILE A 247 -13.24 -0.15 5.67
C ILE A 247 -14.14 -0.94 4.72
N LEU A 248 -13.90 -0.84 3.41
CA LEU A 248 -14.64 -1.60 2.41
C LEU A 248 -14.49 -3.11 2.63
N GLY A 249 -13.30 -3.58 3.01
CA GLY A 249 -13.06 -4.97 3.37
C GLY A 249 -13.97 -5.46 4.50
N ASP A 250 -14.17 -4.63 5.54
CA ASP A 250 -15.11 -4.98 6.62
C ASP A 250 -16.57 -4.96 6.17
N TYR A 251 -16.95 -4.08 5.24
CA TYR A 251 -18.30 -4.07 4.66
C TYR A 251 -18.55 -5.33 3.84
N VAL A 252 -17.55 -5.75 3.04
CA VAL A 252 -17.60 -6.98 2.25
C VAL A 252 -17.70 -8.19 3.16
N TYR A 253 -16.87 -8.26 4.20
CA TYR A 253 -16.92 -9.35 5.17
C TYR A 253 -18.28 -9.42 5.87
N GLU A 254 -18.84 -8.29 6.30
CA GLU A 254 -20.16 -8.30 6.96
C GLU A 254 -21.28 -8.81 6.03
N LYS A 255 -21.23 -8.47 4.74
CA LYS A 255 -22.30 -8.83 3.80
C LYS A 255 -22.15 -10.22 3.20
N PHE A 256 -20.91 -10.64 2.91
CA PHE A 256 -20.63 -11.84 2.14
C PHE A 256 -19.77 -12.86 2.89
N GLU A 257 -19.24 -12.49 4.07
CA GLU A 257 -18.25 -13.26 4.82
C GLU A 257 -17.02 -13.63 3.99
N ILE A 258 -16.64 -12.77 3.04
CA ILE A 258 -15.51 -12.97 2.14
C ILE A 258 -14.39 -12.02 2.56
N GLU A 259 -13.17 -12.54 2.64
CA GLU A 259 -11.98 -11.77 2.99
C GLU A 259 -11.27 -11.24 1.73
N GLU A 260 -10.35 -10.30 1.92
CA GLU A 260 -9.59 -9.69 0.82
C GLU A 260 -8.80 -10.73 0.01
N GLU A 261 -8.21 -11.71 0.71
CA GLU A 261 -7.37 -12.75 0.11
C GLU A 261 -8.16 -13.67 -0.83
N ASP A 262 -9.44 -13.92 -0.52
CA ASP A 262 -10.33 -14.71 -1.35
C ASP A 262 -10.58 -14.03 -2.71
N MET A 263 -10.69 -12.70 -2.68
CA MET A 263 -10.83 -11.88 -3.89
C MET A 263 -9.53 -11.81 -4.68
N ILE A 264 -8.39 -11.61 -4.00
CA ILE A 264 -7.06 -11.55 -4.62
C ILE A 264 -6.78 -12.84 -5.38
N LYS A 265 -7.02 -14.01 -4.78
CA LYS A 265 -6.85 -15.32 -5.44
C LYS A 265 -7.57 -15.38 -6.78
N MET A 266 -8.79 -14.85 -6.85
CA MET A 266 -9.55 -14.83 -8.09
C MET A 266 -9.00 -13.84 -9.10
N LEU A 267 -8.57 -12.66 -8.66
CA LEU A 267 -7.99 -11.64 -9.54
C LEU A 267 -6.66 -12.05 -10.18
N GLN A 268 -5.99 -13.07 -9.66
CA GLN A 268 -4.79 -13.65 -10.28
C GLN A 268 -5.11 -14.40 -11.59
N ASN A 269 -6.38 -14.77 -11.83
CA ASN A 269 -6.78 -15.40 -13.09
C ASN A 269 -6.94 -14.35 -14.20
N GLN A 270 -6.00 -14.36 -15.15
CA GLN A 270 -5.95 -13.41 -16.26
C GLN A 270 -7.20 -13.42 -17.16
N ALA A 271 -7.95 -14.53 -17.20
CA ALA A 271 -9.15 -14.64 -18.01
C ALA A 271 -10.23 -13.61 -17.61
N TYR A 272 -10.31 -13.23 -16.34
CA TYR A 272 -11.31 -12.27 -15.86
C TYR A 272 -11.07 -10.85 -16.36
N PHE A 273 -9.83 -10.49 -16.71
CA PHE A 273 -9.56 -9.19 -17.32
C PHE A 273 -9.98 -9.11 -18.79
N SER A 274 -10.35 -10.24 -19.40
CA SER A 274 -10.91 -10.26 -20.75
C SER A 274 -12.44 -10.16 -20.78
N ASP A 275 -13.10 -10.29 -19.62
CA ASP A 275 -14.55 -10.14 -19.52
C ASP A 275 -14.95 -8.65 -19.48
N PRO A 276 -15.71 -8.14 -20.47
CA PRO A 276 -16.14 -6.75 -20.50
C PRO A 276 -16.97 -6.33 -19.28
N SER A 277 -17.72 -7.25 -18.68
CA SER A 277 -18.56 -6.93 -17.52
C SER A 277 -17.74 -6.75 -16.24
N MET A 278 -16.69 -7.57 -16.05
CA MET A 278 -15.70 -7.38 -15.00
C MET A 278 -14.91 -6.08 -15.21
N GLN A 279 -14.43 -5.79 -16.43
CA GLN A 279 -13.73 -4.54 -16.74
C GLN A 279 -14.59 -3.32 -16.38
N LYS A 280 -15.88 -3.33 -16.77
CA LYS A 280 -16.82 -2.27 -16.45
C LYS A 280 -16.98 -2.09 -14.94
N ALA A 281 -17.16 -3.18 -14.19
CA ALA A 281 -17.31 -3.12 -12.74
C ALA A 281 -16.06 -2.53 -12.06
N MET A 282 -14.87 -2.89 -12.53
CA MET A 282 -13.60 -2.33 -12.04
C MET A 282 -13.48 -0.84 -12.34
N MET A 283 -13.82 -0.41 -13.55
CA MET A 283 -13.83 1.01 -13.92
C MET A 283 -14.80 1.82 -13.06
N GLU A 284 -15.99 1.28 -12.76
CA GLU A 284 -16.97 1.93 -11.88
C GLU A 284 -16.45 2.06 -10.44
N LEU A 285 -15.74 1.06 -9.94
CA LEU A 285 -15.10 1.10 -8.62
C LEU A 285 -13.99 2.16 -8.57
N GLU A 286 -13.13 2.19 -9.58
CA GLU A 286 -12.09 3.21 -9.73
C GLU A 286 -12.68 4.62 -9.79
N GLN A 287 -13.72 4.82 -10.61
CA GLN A 287 -14.40 6.11 -10.72
C GLN A 287 -15.06 6.54 -9.39
N ALA A 288 -15.70 5.61 -8.67
CA ALA A 288 -16.30 5.90 -7.38
C ALA A 288 -15.24 6.28 -6.33
N MET A 289 -14.11 5.57 -6.31
CA MET A 289 -12.98 5.89 -5.44
C MET A 289 -12.42 7.28 -5.79
N TYR A 290 -12.23 7.56 -7.07
CA TYR A 290 -11.76 8.85 -7.56
C TYR A 290 -12.69 10.00 -7.14
N GLN A 291 -14.00 9.84 -7.32
CA GLN A 291 -14.99 10.85 -6.92
C GLN A 291 -14.94 11.12 -5.40
N LEU A 292 -14.81 10.07 -4.59
CA LEU A 292 -14.64 10.21 -3.15
C LEU A 292 -13.36 10.99 -2.83
N MET A 293 -12.22 10.58 -3.38
CA MET A 293 -10.91 11.24 -3.20
C MET A 293 -10.94 12.73 -3.60
N ALA A 294 -11.50 13.04 -4.78
CA ALA A 294 -11.65 14.41 -5.25
C ALA A 294 -12.53 15.26 -4.33
N SER A 295 -13.58 14.67 -3.74
CA SER A 295 -14.47 15.36 -2.83
C SER A 295 -13.86 15.70 -1.46
N ILE A 296 -12.75 15.07 -1.08
CA ILE A 296 -12.00 15.38 0.15
C ILE A 296 -10.99 16.50 -0.12
N GLY A 297 -10.29 16.44 -1.26
CA GLY A 297 -9.31 17.47 -1.64
C GLY A 297 -9.93 18.83 -1.96
N GLY A 298 -11.19 18.86 -2.42
CA GLY A 298 -11.88 20.10 -2.80
C GLY A 298 -12.43 20.94 -1.65
N GLU A 299 -12.47 20.43 -0.41
CA GLU A 299 -12.95 21.19 0.76
C GLU A 299 -11.81 21.96 1.47
N HIS A 300 -10.55 21.74 1.08
CA HIS A 300 -9.35 22.35 1.68
C HIS A 300 -8.52 23.22 0.71
N MET A 301 -9.04 23.51 -0.48
CA MET A 301 -8.53 24.55 -1.40
C MET A 301 -9.50 25.73 -1.46
#